data_AF-A0A4V1AZU6-F1
#
_entry.id   AF-A0A4V1AZU6-F1
#
_cell.length_a   1.000
_cell.length_b   1.000
_cell.length_c   1.000
_cell.angle_alpha   90.00
_cell.angle_beta   90.00
_cell.angle_gamma   90.00
#
_symmetry.space_group_name_H-M   'P 1'
#
loop_
_entity.id
_entity.type
_entity.pdbx_description
1 polymer ?
#
loop_
_entity_poly.entity_id
_entity_poly.type
_entity_poly.pdbx_seq_one_letter_code
_entity_poly.pdbx_strand_id
1 'polypeptide(L)'
;MKKLAVPLALSLSLGACAWFQGNPDSGQPVIDSTTNRSVQDVVSCLTAEATRHGASFETTALPQGQMLDFGDSNVIKIRADNGTTTYRFYAGKRHAANLWIEGASKTCAP
;
A
#
# COMPACT_ATOMS: atom_id res chain seq x y z
N MET A 1 -45.35 -12.40 33.64
CA MET A 1 -44.24 -13.10 32.96
C MET A 1 -43.92 -12.40 31.65
N LYS A 2 -42.96 -11.46 31.62
CA LYS A 2 -42.44 -10.86 30.38
C LYS A 2 -40.97 -11.23 30.28
N LYS A 3 -40.71 -12.30 29.53
CA LYS A 3 -39.42 -12.97 29.42
C LYS A 3 -38.54 -12.25 28.39
N LEU A 4 -37.36 -11.84 28.84
CA LEU A 4 -36.06 -12.11 28.22
C LEU A 4 -36.05 -12.18 26.68
N ALA A 5 -35.88 -11.05 25.99
CA ALA A 5 -35.63 -11.03 24.55
C ALA A 5 -34.62 -9.95 24.13
N VAL A 6 -33.69 -9.56 25.03
CA VAL A 6 -32.80 -8.42 24.79
C VAL A 6 -31.32 -8.76 24.53
N PRO A 7 -30.71 -9.91 24.92
CA PRO A 7 -29.26 -10.00 24.79
C PRO A 7 -28.76 -10.47 23.41
N LEU A 8 -29.61 -11.02 22.53
CA LEU A 8 -29.13 -11.65 21.29
C LEU A 8 -28.81 -10.68 20.14
N ALA A 9 -29.27 -9.44 20.22
CA ALA A 9 -29.06 -8.45 19.14
C ALA A 9 -27.68 -7.79 19.20
N LEU A 10 -27.02 -7.76 20.37
CA LEU A 10 -25.71 -7.09 20.54
C LEU A 10 -24.52 -7.91 20.02
N SER A 11 -24.64 -9.24 19.92
CA SER A 11 -23.56 -10.10 19.46
C SER A 11 -23.36 -10.08 17.95
N LEU A 12 -24.38 -9.71 17.16
CA LEU A 12 -24.30 -9.67 15.69
C LEU A 12 -23.65 -8.39 15.15
N SER A 13 -23.64 -7.30 15.92
CA SER A 13 -23.04 -6.02 15.51
C SER A 13 -21.51 -5.96 15.68
N LEU A 14 -20.92 -6.86 16.48
CA LEU A 14 -19.46 -6.86 16.74
C LEU A 14 -18.67 -7.73 15.75
N GLY A 15 -19.31 -8.69 15.07
CA GLY A 15 -18.65 -9.53 14.05
C GLY A 15 -18.35 -8.80 12.75
N ALA A 16 -19.09 -7.73 12.44
CA ALA A 16 -18.89 -6.95 11.21
C ALA A 16 -17.63 -6.08 11.24
N CYS A 17 -17.20 -5.60 12.41
CA CYS A 17 -15.99 -4.80 12.55
C CYS A 17 -14.71 -5.62 12.36
N ALA A 18 -14.72 -6.91 12.74
CA ALA A 18 -13.58 -7.80 12.55
C ALA A 18 -13.33 -8.17 11.07
N TRP A 19 -14.39 -8.18 10.25
CA TRP A 19 -14.27 -8.47 8.82
C TRP A 19 -13.63 -7.33 8.02
N PHE A 20 -13.83 -6.07 8.44
CA PHE A 20 -13.20 -4.92 7.79
C PHE A 20 -11.71 -4.76 8.13
N GLN A 21 -11.23 -5.42 9.19
CA GLN A 21 -9.84 -5.40 9.64
C GLN A 21 -8.99 -6.54 9.03
N GLY A 22 -9.60 -7.45 8.26
CA GLY A 22 -8.93 -8.65 7.72
C GLY A 22 -7.95 -8.39 6.58
N ASN A 23 -7.90 -7.17 6.03
CA ASN A 23 -6.94 -6.81 5.01
C ASN A 23 -6.06 -5.63 5.49
N PRO A 24 -4.79 -5.85 5.84
CA PRO A 24 -3.85 -4.75 6.13
C PRO A 24 -3.63 -3.85 4.91
N ASP A 25 -4.15 -4.23 3.74
CA ASP A 25 -4.18 -3.44 2.50
C ASP A 25 -5.46 -2.61 2.33
N SER A 26 -6.28 -2.43 3.38
CA SER A 26 -7.61 -1.77 3.32
C SER A 26 -7.58 -0.25 3.08
N GLY A 27 -6.41 0.37 2.93
CA GLY A 27 -6.30 1.68 2.31
C GLY A 27 -6.49 1.59 0.80
N GLN A 28 -7.20 2.50 0.17
CA GLN A 28 -7.11 2.64 -1.30
C GLN A 28 -5.78 3.31 -1.65
N PRO A 29 -5.04 2.82 -2.65
CA PRO A 29 -3.85 3.51 -3.12
C PRO A 29 -4.25 4.87 -3.69
N VAL A 30 -3.41 5.88 -3.44
CA VAL A 30 -3.59 7.22 -4.00
C VAL A 30 -3.11 7.29 -5.45
N ILE A 31 -2.21 6.36 -5.82
CA ILE A 31 -1.78 6.11 -7.19
C ILE A 31 -1.90 4.62 -7.42
N ASP A 32 -2.66 4.21 -8.42
CA ASP A 32 -2.74 2.84 -8.92
C ASP A 32 -2.49 2.89 -10.43
N SER A 33 -1.32 2.44 -10.85
CA SER A 33 -0.93 2.43 -12.26
C SER A 33 -0.32 1.09 -12.64
N THR A 34 -0.33 0.81 -13.94
CA THR A 34 0.37 -0.32 -14.54
C THR A 34 1.46 0.16 -15.46
N THR A 35 2.54 -0.61 -15.57
CA THR A 35 3.65 -0.36 -16.48
C THR A 35 4.12 -1.66 -17.11
N ASN A 36 4.71 -1.57 -18.30
CA ASN A 36 5.34 -2.72 -18.98
C ASN A 36 6.78 -2.99 -18.46
N ARG A 37 7.31 -2.13 -17.60
CA ARG A 37 8.62 -2.36 -16.96
C ARG A 37 8.54 -3.54 -16.00
N SER A 38 9.63 -4.28 -15.85
CA SER A 38 9.69 -5.36 -14.87
C SER A 38 9.65 -4.81 -13.43
N VAL A 39 9.21 -5.63 -12.47
CA VAL A 39 9.24 -5.27 -11.04
C VAL A 39 10.65 -4.80 -10.63
N GLN A 40 11.68 -5.52 -11.07
CA GLN A 40 13.08 -5.20 -10.75
C GLN A 40 13.50 -3.83 -11.30
N ASP A 41 13.10 -3.49 -12.52
CA ASP A 41 13.42 -2.19 -13.12
C ASP A 41 12.75 -1.03 -12.38
N VAL A 42 11.50 -1.22 -11.96
CA VAL A 42 10.75 -0.24 -11.18
C VAL A 42 11.41 -0.04 -9.82
N VAL A 43 11.75 -1.12 -9.10
CA VAL A 43 12.42 -1.07 -7.80
C VAL A 43 13.80 -0.42 -7.90
N SER A 44 14.58 -0.75 -8.93
CA SER A 44 15.90 -0.15 -9.17
C SER A 44 15.79 1.36 -9.40
N CYS A 45 14.81 1.79 -10.20
CA CYS A 45 14.53 3.21 -10.40
C CYS A 45 14.14 3.91 -9.09
N LEU A 46 13.25 3.31 -8.29
CA LEU A 46 12.82 3.89 -7.01
C LEU A 46 13.98 3.98 -6.01
N THR A 47 14.89 3.00 -6.01
CA THR A 47 16.13 3.05 -5.21
C THR A 47 16.99 4.25 -5.59
N ALA A 48 17.14 4.51 -6.89
CA ALA A 48 17.90 5.66 -7.39
C ALA A 48 17.23 7.00 -7.02
N GLU A 49 15.91 7.12 -7.17
CA GLU A 49 15.16 8.31 -6.77
C GLU A 49 15.24 8.54 -5.25
N ALA A 50 15.05 7.49 -4.44
CA ALA A 50 15.21 7.58 -2.99
C ALA A 50 16.59 8.11 -2.60
N THR A 51 17.64 7.60 -3.25
CA THR A 51 19.03 8.05 -3.03
C THR A 51 19.20 9.54 -3.40
N ARG A 52 18.65 9.97 -4.53
CA ARG A 52 18.68 11.39 -4.97
C ARG A 52 18.01 12.33 -3.98
N HIS A 53 16.97 11.85 -3.31
CA HIS A 53 16.21 12.62 -2.33
C HIS A 53 16.68 12.40 -0.88
N GLY A 54 17.74 11.63 -0.65
CA GLY A 54 18.24 11.32 0.69
C GLY A 54 17.26 10.52 1.55
N ALA A 55 16.37 9.77 0.91
CA ALA A 55 15.39 8.91 1.54
C ALA A 55 15.87 7.46 1.63
N SER A 56 15.51 6.79 2.71
CA SER A 56 15.68 5.35 2.89
C SER A 56 14.32 4.67 2.96
N PHE A 57 14.28 3.37 2.67
CA PHE A 57 13.08 2.56 2.82
C PHE A 57 13.43 1.15 3.27
N GLU A 58 12.51 0.53 3.98
CA GLU A 58 12.54 -0.89 4.28
C GLU A 58 11.88 -1.68 3.16
N THR A 59 12.35 -2.92 2.96
CA THR A 59 11.85 -3.79 1.90
C THR A 59 11.18 -5.02 2.49
N THR A 60 9.95 -5.29 2.06
CA THR A 60 9.22 -6.53 2.36
C THR A 60 8.90 -7.27 1.08
N ALA A 61 9.23 -8.56 1.03
CA ALA A 61 8.91 -9.42 -0.11
C ALA A 61 7.40 -9.67 -0.21
N LEU A 62 6.85 -9.63 -1.42
CA LEU A 62 5.48 -10.02 -1.75
C LEU A 62 5.52 -11.21 -2.73
N PRO A 63 4.49 -12.08 -2.79
CA PRO A 63 4.50 -13.26 -3.66
C PRO A 63 4.81 -13.00 -5.14
N GLN A 64 4.54 -11.79 -5.63
CA GLN A 64 4.78 -11.37 -7.02
C GLN A 64 5.52 -10.02 -7.10
N GLY A 65 6.24 -9.63 -6.06
CA GLY A 65 7.03 -8.42 -6.09
C GLY A 65 7.48 -7.95 -4.72
N GLN A 66 7.36 -6.65 -4.46
CA GLN A 66 8.01 -6.01 -3.34
C GLN A 66 7.18 -4.84 -2.81
N MET A 67 7.22 -4.66 -1.49
CA MET A 67 6.75 -3.48 -0.81
C MET A 67 7.95 -2.66 -0.33
N LEU A 68 7.95 -1.37 -0.62
CA LEU A 68 8.89 -0.38 -0.12
C LEU A 68 8.18 0.47 0.92
N ASP A 69 8.67 0.47 2.15
CA ASP A 69 8.15 1.27 3.26
C ASP A 69 9.11 2.44 3.54
N PHE A 70 8.68 3.65 3.22
CA PHE A 70 9.43 4.89 3.41
C PHE A 70 9.20 5.53 4.78
N GLY A 71 8.54 4.81 5.70
CA GLY A 71 8.16 5.32 7.01
C GLY A 71 6.95 6.24 6.96
N ASP A 72 6.44 6.59 8.15
CA ASP A 72 5.24 7.42 8.32
C ASP A 72 4.01 6.92 7.54
N SER A 73 3.94 5.60 7.31
CA SER A 73 2.91 4.93 6.50
C SER A 73 2.95 5.26 4.99
N ASN A 74 4.05 5.79 4.47
CA ASN A 74 4.25 5.96 3.03
C ASN A 74 4.78 4.66 2.43
N VAL A 75 3.93 3.97 1.67
CA VAL A 75 4.24 2.64 1.16
C VAL A 75 4.04 2.57 -0.35
N ILE A 76 5.01 2.00 -1.06
CA ILE A 76 4.87 1.64 -2.47
C ILE A 76 4.84 0.12 -2.58
N LYS A 77 3.80 -0.43 -3.20
CA LYS A 77 3.73 -1.84 -3.58
C LYS A 77 3.94 -1.97 -5.08
N ILE A 78 4.91 -2.78 -5.46
CA ILE A 78 5.22 -3.12 -6.84
C ILE A 78 4.97 -4.62 -7.00
N ARG A 79 4.06 -5.02 -7.90
CA ARG A 79 3.77 -6.44 -8.15
C ARG A 79 3.59 -6.71 -9.63
N ALA A 80 4.12 -7.83 -10.10
CA ALA A 80 3.72 -8.39 -11.38
C ALA A 80 2.28 -8.93 -11.27
N ASP A 81 1.42 -8.52 -12.19
CA ASP A 81 0.02 -8.95 -12.29
C ASP A 81 -0.35 -9.09 -13.77
N ASN A 82 -0.84 -10.27 -14.16
CA ASN A 82 -1.30 -10.60 -15.51
C ASN A 82 -0.37 -10.14 -16.66
N GLY A 83 0.96 -10.27 -16.48
CA GLY A 83 1.96 -9.90 -17.49
C GLY A 83 2.36 -8.42 -17.51
N THR A 84 1.84 -7.62 -16.59
CA THR A 84 2.21 -6.20 -16.39
C THR A 84 2.69 -5.99 -14.95
N THR A 85 3.38 -4.88 -14.67
CA THR A 85 3.73 -4.51 -13.30
C THR A 85 2.76 -3.47 -12.78
N THR A 86 2.09 -3.77 -11.68
CA THR A 86 1.28 -2.82 -10.90
C THR A 86 2.20 -2.02 -9.98
N TYR A 87 2.00 -0.71 -9.97
CA TYR A 87 2.61 0.24 -9.04
C TYR A 87 1.48 0.86 -8.21
N ARG A 88 1.54 0.70 -6.90
CA ARG A 88 0.55 1.23 -5.96
C ARG A 88 1.20 2.03 -4.87
N PHE A 89 0.93 3.32 -4.82
CA PHE A 89 1.40 4.19 -3.74
C PHE A 89 0.27 4.48 -2.74
N TYR A 90 0.56 4.25 -1.48
CA TYR A 90 -0.29 4.56 -0.33
C TYR A 90 0.39 5.71 0.42
N ALA A 91 -0.25 6.89 0.40
CA ALA A 91 0.28 8.04 1.11
C ALA A 91 -0.01 7.92 2.60
N GLY A 92 1.03 8.09 3.39
CA GLY A 92 0.93 8.18 4.83
C GLY A 92 0.84 9.63 5.30
N LYS A 93 1.55 9.94 6.38
CA LYS A 93 1.67 11.32 6.85
C LYS A 93 2.50 12.13 5.84
N ARG A 94 2.01 13.32 5.48
CA ARG A 94 2.70 14.21 4.55
C ARG A 94 3.87 14.90 5.23
N HIS A 95 5.06 14.73 4.64
CA HIS A 95 6.30 15.39 5.03
C HIS A 95 6.94 15.99 3.78
N ALA A 96 7.51 17.19 3.89
CA ALA A 96 8.16 17.86 2.75
C ALA A 96 9.26 16.99 2.12
N ALA A 97 9.98 16.21 2.94
CA ALA A 97 11.01 15.26 2.49
C ALA A 97 10.47 14.10 1.64
N ASN A 98 9.17 13.80 1.70
CA ASN A 98 8.55 12.65 1.03
C ASN A 98 7.63 13.05 -0.13
N LEU A 99 7.50 14.35 -0.44
CA LEU A 99 6.63 14.83 -1.52
C LEU A 99 7.03 14.30 -2.91
N TRP A 100 8.31 13.97 -3.10
CA TRP A 100 8.81 13.42 -4.36
C TRP A 100 8.20 12.04 -4.68
N ILE A 101 7.81 11.27 -3.66
CA ILE A 101 7.24 9.92 -3.80
C ILE A 101 5.93 9.95 -4.60
N GLU A 102 5.14 11.03 -4.45
CA GLU A 102 3.90 11.25 -5.19
C GLU A 102 4.15 11.38 -6.71
N GLY A 103 5.32 11.86 -7.11
CA GLY A 103 5.72 12.01 -8.52
C GLY A 103 6.51 10.82 -9.08
N ALA A 104 7.05 9.95 -8.22
CA ALA A 104 7.97 8.90 -8.60
C ALA A 104 7.38 7.88 -9.58
N SER A 105 6.05 7.67 -9.56
CA SER A 105 5.35 6.79 -10.50
C SER A 105 5.57 7.19 -11.96
N LYS A 106 5.55 8.49 -12.27
CA LYS A 106 5.72 9.01 -13.64
C LYS A 106 7.11 8.76 -14.21
N THR A 107 8.11 8.64 -13.33
CA THR A 107 9.50 8.39 -13.71
C THR A 107 9.79 6.89 -13.72
N CYS A 108 9.35 6.16 -12.70
CA CYS A 108 9.75 4.77 -12.47
C CYS A 108 8.77 3.74 -13.02
N ALA A 109 7.49 4.07 -13.15
CA ALA A 109 6.44 3.22 -13.70
C ALA A 109 5.52 3.99 -14.69
N PRO A 110 6.08 4.55 -15.78
CA PRO A 110 5.30 5.19 -16.84
C PRO A 110 4.49 4.18 -17.66
#